data_AF-A0AAV4H1C7-F1
#
_entry.id   AF-A0AAV4H1C7-F1
#
_cell.length_a   1.000
_cell.length_b   1.000
_cell.length_c   1.000
_cell.angle_alpha   90.00
_cell.angle_beta   90.00
_cell.angle_gamma   90.00
#
_symmetry.space_group_name_H-M   'P 1'
#
loop_
_entity.id
_entity.type
_entity.pdbx_description
1 polymer ?
#
loop_
_entity_poly.entity_id
_entity_poly.type
_entity_poly.pdbx_seq_one_letter_code
_entity_poly.pdbx_strand_id
1 'polypeptide(L)'
;MRVLANGGDSTFPDLLLNLGNGQLQPMTSDPDAISLSEFGNEVRNIDELIESVYHNFEGNHRDAVWLTDRAILTPYNDTVRKINNRLI
;
A
#
# COMPACT_ATOMS: atom_id res chain seq x y z
N MET A 1 -6.49 -5.83 5.06
CA MET A 1 -6.19 -5.50 3.65
C MET A 1 -4.90 -4.70 3.62
N ARG A 2 -3.90 -5.17 2.89
CA ARG A 2 -2.54 -4.59 2.79
C ARG A 2 -2.22 -4.53 1.30
N VAL A 3 -1.85 -3.36 0.80
CA VAL A 3 -1.70 -3.10 -0.64
C VAL A 3 -0.36 -2.42 -0.86
N LEU A 4 0.46 -2.96 -1.77
CA LEU A 4 1.70 -2.36 -2.26
C LEU A 4 1.38 -1.50 -3.48
N ALA A 5 1.61 -0.20 -3.39
CA ALA A 5 1.48 0.74 -4.51
C ALA A 5 2.86 1.03 -5.11
N ASN A 6 3.01 0.86 -6.43
CA ASN A 6 4.20 1.31 -7.14
C ASN A 6 4.11 2.83 -7.36
N GLY A 7 5.02 3.60 -6.77
CA GLY A 7 5.09 5.05 -6.95
C GLY A 7 5.65 5.44 -8.34
N GLY A 8 5.07 6.48 -8.96
CA GLY A 8 5.60 7.10 -10.18
C GLY A 8 4.57 7.42 -11.27
N ASP A 9 3.37 6.84 -11.21
CA ASP A 9 2.33 7.02 -12.23
C ASP A 9 1.12 7.77 -11.64
N SER A 10 0.59 8.78 -12.34
CA SER A 10 -0.56 9.60 -11.87
C SER A 10 -1.83 8.76 -11.68
N THR A 11 -1.85 7.57 -12.29
CA THR A 11 -2.88 6.56 -12.21
C THR A 11 -3.25 6.18 -10.77
N PHE A 12 -2.27 6.01 -9.87
CA PHE A 12 -2.56 5.53 -8.51
C PHE A 12 -3.27 6.59 -7.63
N PRO A 13 -2.79 7.84 -7.56
CA PRO A 13 -3.53 8.93 -6.90
C PRO A 13 -4.96 9.12 -7.43
N ASP A 14 -5.15 9.06 -8.75
CA ASP A 14 -6.47 9.22 -9.36
C ASP A 14 -7.40 8.05 -9.00
N LEU A 15 -6.87 6.82 -8.98
CA LEU A 15 -7.60 5.63 -8.56
C LEU A 15 -8.04 5.70 -7.09
N LEU A 16 -7.15 6.15 -6.20
CA LEU A 16 -7.48 6.40 -4.78
C LEU A 16 -8.54 7.49 -4.61
N LEU A 17 -8.47 8.56 -5.39
CA LEU A 17 -9.44 9.64 -5.34
C LEU A 17 -10.82 9.16 -5.83
N ASN A 18 -10.86 8.43 -6.94
CA ASN A 18 -12.08 7.84 -7.47
C ASN A 18 -12.70 6.83 -6.48
N LEU A 19 -11.87 6.05 -5.78
CA LEU A 19 -12.32 5.17 -4.70
C LEU A 19 -12.98 5.97 -3.57
N GLY A 20 -12.31 7.00 -3.06
CA GLY A 20 -12.81 7.85 -1.98
C GLY A 20 -14.10 8.59 -2.35
N ASN A 21 -14.26 8.94 -3.63
CA ASN A 21 -15.47 9.58 -4.16
C ASN A 21 -16.60 8.59 -4.48
N GLY A 22 -16.38 7.28 -4.35
CA GLY A 22 -17.37 6.25 -4.73
C GLY A 22 -17.62 6.18 -6.25
N GLN A 23 -16.64 6.57 -7.05
CA GLN A 23 -16.73 6.61 -8.52
C GLN A 23 -16.21 5.33 -9.19
N LEU A 24 -15.64 4.40 -8.41
CA LEU A 24 -15.25 3.09 -8.92
C LEU A 24 -16.47 2.21 -9.11
N GLN A 25 -16.64 1.69 -10.32
CA GLN A 25 -17.69 0.74 -10.61
C GLN A 25 -17.34 -0.63 -10.01
N PRO A 26 -18.34 -1.40 -9.52
CA PRO A 26 -18.12 -2.78 -9.10
C PRO A 26 -17.55 -3.59 -10.26
N MET A 27 -16.32 -4.07 -10.12
CA MET A 27 -15.67 -4.95 -11.12
C MET A 27 -16.09 -6.42 -10.95
N THR A 28 -16.97 -6.70 -10.00
CA THR A 28 -17.44 -8.03 -9.64
C THR A 28 -18.94 -8.15 -9.85
N SER A 29 -19.43 -9.39 -9.99
CA SER A 29 -20.87 -9.71 -10.01
C SER A 29 -21.60 -9.26 -8.75
N ASP A 30 -20.86 -9.00 -7.68
CA ASP A 30 -21.33 -8.42 -6.44
C ASP A 30 -21.26 -6.87 -6.52
N PRO A 31 -22.41 -6.17 -6.53
CA PRO A 31 -22.47 -4.72 -6.64
C PRO A 31 -21.95 -3.99 -5.40
N ASP A 32 -21.80 -4.68 -4.26
CA ASP A 32 -21.27 -4.12 -3.03
C ASP A 32 -19.76 -4.37 -2.85
N ALA A 33 -19.12 -5.01 -3.84
CA ALA A 33 -17.70 -5.32 -3.81
C ALA A 33 -16.92 -4.58 -4.90
N ILE A 34 -15.68 -4.21 -4.55
CA ILE A 34 -14.70 -3.62 -5.46
C ILE A 34 -13.49 -4.55 -5.56
N SER A 35 -12.96 -4.73 -6.78
CA SER A 35 -11.68 -5.41 -6.95
C SER A 35 -10.56 -4.45 -6.61
N LEU A 36 -9.58 -4.89 -5.83
CA LEU A 36 -8.37 -4.11 -5.53
C LEU A 36 -7.15 -4.56 -6.32
N SER A 37 -7.31 -5.45 -7.30
CA SER A 37 -6.21 -5.91 -8.15
C SER A 37 -5.46 -4.78 -8.85
N GLU A 38 -6.14 -3.66 -9.14
CA GLU A 38 -5.54 -2.47 -9.74
C GLU A 38 -4.77 -1.60 -8.74
N PHE A 39 -4.99 -1.79 -7.44
CA PHE A 39 -4.29 -1.02 -6.39
C PHE A 39 -2.99 -1.68 -5.94
N GLY A 40 -2.86 -2.99 -6.13
CA GLY A 40 -1.64 -3.73 -5.79
C GLY A 40 -1.88 -5.22 -5.56
N ASN A 41 -0.83 -5.87 -5.07
CA ASN A 41 -0.85 -7.31 -4.80
C ASN A 41 -1.19 -7.61 -3.33
N GLU A 42 -1.94 -8.69 -3.12
CA GLU A 42 -2.15 -9.22 -1.78
C GLU A 42 -0.88 -9.91 -1.26
N VAL A 43 -0.55 -9.66 0.01
CA VAL A 43 0.59 -10.26 0.70
C VAL A 43 0.12 -10.99 1.95
N ARG A 44 0.78 -12.09 2.31
CA ARG A 44 0.34 -13.03 3.35
C ARG A 44 0.53 -12.49 4.75
N ASN A 45 1.56 -11.69 4.99
CA ASN A 45 1.90 -11.19 6.33
C ASN A 45 2.55 -9.79 6.29
N ILE A 46 2.87 -9.25 7.48
CA ILE A 46 3.47 -7.90 7.60
C ILE A 46 4.92 -7.90 7.11
N ASP A 47 5.67 -8.98 7.33
CA ASP A 47 7.08 -9.04 6.98
C ASP A 47 7.25 -9.08 5.44
N GLU A 48 6.39 -9.83 4.74
CA GLU A 48 6.30 -9.82 3.27
C GLU A 48 5.90 -8.44 2.73
N LEU A 49 4.95 -7.75 3.39
CA LEU A 49 4.60 -6.38 3.02
C LEU A 49 5.82 -5.45 3.15
N ILE A 50 6.50 -5.48 4.29
CA ILE A 50 7.67 -4.66 4.56
C ILE A 50 8.75 -4.93 3.52
N GLU A 51 9.09 -6.19 3.26
CA GLU A 51 10.13 -6.53 2.28
C GLU A 51 9.74 -6.11 0.86
N SER A 52 8.45 -6.20 0.50
CA SER A 52 7.97 -5.79 -0.81
C SER A 52 8.05 -4.28 -1.06
N VAL A 53 7.91 -3.47 0.00
CA VAL A 53 7.92 -2.00 -0.07
C VAL A 53 9.32 -1.46 0.18
N TYR A 54 9.91 -1.86 1.31
CA TYR A 54 11.20 -1.43 1.84
C TYR A 54 12.26 -2.54 1.71
N HIS A 55 12.46 -3.03 0.48
CA HIS A 55 13.47 -4.05 0.19
C HIS A 55 14.86 -3.69 0.72
N ASN A 56 15.53 -4.63 1.39
CA ASN A 56 16.86 -4.39 1.99
C ASN A 56 16.91 -3.13 2.88
N PHE A 57 15.92 -2.95 3.77
CA PHE A 57 15.81 -1.79 4.64
C PHE A 57 17.10 -1.50 5.43
N GLU A 58 17.75 -2.53 5.99
CA GLU A 58 19.02 -2.39 6.72
C GLU A 58 20.11 -1.68 5.93
N GLY A 59 20.17 -1.90 4.61
CA GLY A 59 21.13 -1.23 3.72
C GLY A 59 20.76 0.20 3.35
N ASN A 60 19.47 0.56 3.42
CA ASN A 60 18.93 1.82 2.90
C ASN A 60 18.33 2.74 3.97
N HIS A 61 18.24 2.33 5.24
CA HIS A 61 17.54 3.07 6.31
C HIS A 61 18.11 4.49 6.59
N ARG A 62 19.27 4.82 6.04
CA ARG A 62 19.89 6.16 6.15
C ARG A 62 19.69 7.04 4.91
N ASP A 63 19.21 6.47 3.81
CA ASP A 63 18.93 7.19 2.59
C ASP A 63 17.53 7.82 2.67
N ALA A 64 17.52 9.13 2.92
CA ALA A 64 16.28 9.88 3.05
C ALA A 64 15.44 9.87 1.77
N VAL A 65 16.06 9.91 0.59
CA VAL A 65 15.34 9.89 -0.69
C VAL A 65 14.68 8.54 -0.88
N TRP A 66 15.44 7.47 -0.64
CA TRP A 66 14.92 6.10 -0.73
C TRP A 66 13.74 5.86 0.22
N LEU A 67 13.79 6.41 1.44
CA LEU A 67 12.69 6.32 2.40
C LEU A 67 11.46 7.12 1.95
N THR A 68 11.65 8.32 1.39
CA THR A 68 10.53 9.19 0.99
C THR A 68 9.82 8.74 -0.29
N ASP A 69 10.48 7.96 -1.14
CA ASP A 69 9.89 7.43 -2.38
C ASP A 69 8.88 6.29 -2.12
N ARG A 70 8.73 5.84 -0.87
CA ARG A 70 7.97 4.65 -0.49
C ARG A 70 7.07 4.93 0.70
N ALA A 71 5.85 4.40 0.66
CA ALA A 71 4.93 4.50 1.78
C ALA A 71 4.08 3.23 1.92
N ILE A 72 3.81 2.85 3.16
CA ILE A 72 2.77 1.87 3.50
C ILE A 72 1.58 2.62 4.07
N LEU A 73 0.47 2.62 3.34
CA LEU A 73 -0.79 3.20 3.80
C LEU A 73 -1.63 2.12 4.47
N THR A 74 -2.16 2.40 5.65
CA THR A 74 -3.06 1.48 6.35
C THR A 74 -4.23 2.25 6.96
N PRO A 75 -5.44 1.64 7.00
CA PRO A 75 -6.62 2.32 7.54
C PRO A 75 -6.62 2.47 9.07
N TYR A 76 -5.77 1.73 9.79
CA TYR A 76 -5.77 1.67 11.26
C TYR A 76 -4.40 1.97 11.86
N ASN A 77 -4.35 2.89 12.82
CA ASN A 77 -3.12 3.26 13.54
C ASN A 77 -2.48 2.08 14.28
N ASP A 78 -3.25 1.10 14.73
CA ASP A 78 -2.69 -0.11 15.35
C ASP A 78 -1.89 -0.96 14.35
N THR A 79 -2.26 -0.92 13.06
CA THR A 79 -1.49 -1.58 12.01
C THR A 79 -0.21 -0.81 11.74
N VAL A 80 -0.27 0.53 11.68
CA VAL A 80 0.92 1.40 11.59
C VAL A 80 1.90 1.10 12.72
N ARG A 81 1.43 0.99 13.97
CA ARG A 81 2.28 0.68 15.12
C ARG A 81 2.98 -0.67 14.98
N LYS A 82 2.27 -1.71 14.52
CA LYS A 82 2.86 -3.04 14.29
C LYS A 82 3.93 -3.01 13.21
N ILE A 83 3.73 -2.25 12.14
CA ILE A 83 4.71 -2.08 11.06
C ILE A 83 5.93 -1.32 11.58
N ASN A 84 5.72 -0.20 12.28
CA ASN A 84 6.83 0.60 12.81
C ASN A 84 7.69 -0.20 13.79
N ASN A 85 7.08 -0.96 14.71
CA ASN A 85 7.81 -1.83 15.64
C ASN A 85 8.55 -3.00 14.97
N ARG A 86 8.29 -3.27 13.69
CA ARG A 86 9.03 -4.26 12.89
C ARG A 86 10.21 -3.64 12.15
N LEU A 87 10.15 -2.34 11.86
CA LEU A 87 11.18 -1.58 11.16
C LEU A 87 12.18 -0.90 12.13
N ILE A 88 11.75 -0.59 13.36
CA ILE A 88 12.45 0.25 14.35
C ILE A 88 12.30 -0.39 15.74
#